data_AF-A0A535D7E1-F1
#
_entry.id   AF-A0A535D7E1-F1
#
_cell.length_a   1.000
_cell.length_b   1.000
_cell.length_c   1.000
_cell.angle_alpha   90.00
_cell.angle_beta   90.00
_cell.angle_gamma   90.00
#
_symmetry.space_group_name_H-M   'P 1'
#
loop_
_entity.id
_entity.type
_entity.pdbx_description
1 polymer ?
#
loop_
_entity_poly.entity_id
_entity_poly.type
_entity_poly.pdbx_seq_one_letter_code
_entity_poly.pdbx_strand_id
1 'polypeptide(L)'
;VVAPPDVVAHAAATGLLTRGSGSGRAFLVGPMPVLLIDGVVAGVWESTRRAKTLAIRVQPLVTLAATRRRALERAAQRIGEIVGLDATLQVGKVSTRPHL
;
A
#
# COMPACT_ATOMS: atom_id res chain seq x y z
N VAL A 1 3.87 -11.93 -2.76
CA VAL A 1 3.67 -13.20 -2.04
C VAL A 1 2.28 -13.14 -1.41
N VAL A 2 1.38 -14.05 -1.78
CA VAL A 2 0.03 -14.15 -1.21
C VAL A 2 0.11 -15.16 -0.08
N ALA A 3 -0.33 -14.78 1.12
CA ALA A 3 -0.36 -15.71 2.25
C ALA A 3 -1.37 -16.83 1.98
N PRO A 4 -1.03 -18.10 2.29
CA PRO A 4 -1.95 -19.22 2.19
C PRO A 4 -3.25 -19.00 3.00
N PRO A 5 -4.41 -19.50 2.53
CA PRO A 5 -5.71 -19.21 3.15
C PRO A 5 -5.84 -19.62 4.62
N ASP A 6 -5.15 -20.70 4.99
CA ASP A 6 -5.05 -21.22 6.35
C ASP A 6 -4.29 -20.27 7.29
N VAL A 7 -3.22 -19.66 6.79
CA VAL A 7 -2.45 -18.63 7.53
C VAL A 7 -3.30 -17.40 7.77
N VAL A 8 -4.10 -16.98 6.78
CA VAL A 8 -5.03 -15.85 6.91
C VAL A 8 -6.16 -16.17 7.90
N ALA A 9 -6.70 -17.39 7.88
CA ALA A 9 -7.74 -17.84 8.79
C ALA A 9 -7.24 -17.91 10.25
N HIS A 10 -6.03 -18.41 10.46
CA HIS A 10 -5.41 -18.47 11.78
C HIS A 10 -5.11 -17.06 12.34
N ALA A 11 -4.64 -16.14 11.49
CA ALA A 11 -4.44 -14.74 11.85
C ALA A 11 -5.75 -14.00 12.15
N ALA A 12 -6.86 -14.36 11.50
CA ALA A 12 -8.18 -13.82 11.81
C ALA A 12 -8.73 -14.35 13.14
N ALA A 13 -8.55 -15.64 13.44
CA ALA A 13 -9.03 -16.28 14.67
C ALA A 13 -8.28 -15.81 15.94
N THR A 14 -7.04 -15.38 15.79
CA THR A 14 -6.20 -14.86 16.87
C THR A 14 -6.46 -13.38 17.20
N GLY A 15 -7.34 -12.70 16.45
CA GLY A 15 -7.59 -11.26 16.58
C GLY A 15 -6.46 -10.38 16.04
N LEU A 16 -5.47 -10.97 15.35
CA LEU A 16 -4.41 -10.24 14.63
C LEU A 16 -4.96 -9.45 13.44
N LEU A 17 -6.07 -9.89 12.86
CA LEU A 17 -6.80 -9.20 11.81
C LEU A 17 -8.16 -8.72 12.34
N THR A 18 -8.20 -7.53 12.94
CA THR A 18 -9.46 -6.91 13.34
C THR A 18 -10.13 -6.22 12.15
N ARG A 19 -11.41 -6.55 11.92
CA ARG A 19 -12.29 -5.76 11.05
C ARG A 19 -12.57 -4.43 11.74
N GLY A 20 -12.06 -3.35 11.17
CA GLY A 20 -12.34 -1.99 11.60
C GLY A 20 -11.08 -1.28 12.09
N SER A 21 -10.84 -0.11 11.49
CA SER A 21 -9.89 0.93 11.92
C SER A 21 -9.50 0.83 13.40
N GLY A 22 -8.23 0.51 13.69
CA GLY A 22 -7.74 0.42 15.07
C GLY A 22 -6.29 0.89 15.16
N SER A 23 -6.10 2.10 15.69
CA SER A 23 -4.84 2.62 16.23
C SER A 23 -4.42 1.78 17.45
N GLY A 24 -3.83 0.62 17.20
CA GLY A 24 -3.38 -0.33 18.22
C GLY A 24 -2.23 -1.20 17.72
N ARG A 25 -1.54 -1.87 18.67
CA ARG A 25 -0.26 -2.58 18.47
C ARG A 25 -0.23 -3.58 17.31
N ALA A 26 -1.37 -4.09 16.85
CA ALA A 26 -1.47 -4.95 15.67
C ALA A 26 -1.16 -4.23 14.34
N PHE A 27 -1.39 -2.91 14.25
CA PHE A 27 -1.00 -2.11 13.08
C PHE A 27 0.52 -1.88 13.00
N LEU A 28 1.22 -1.99 14.14
CA LEU A 28 2.69 -1.91 14.22
C LEU A 28 3.39 -3.13 13.59
N VAL A 29 2.64 -4.18 13.23
CA VAL A 29 3.15 -5.45 12.67
C VAL A 29 2.62 -5.68 11.24
N GLY A 30 2.21 -4.61 10.56
CA GLY A 30 1.77 -4.65 9.16
C GLY A 30 2.91 -4.37 8.17
N PRO A 31 2.87 -4.92 6.94
CA PRO A 31 3.83 -4.59 5.90
C PRO A 31 3.76 -3.10 5.54
N MET A 32 4.86 -2.36 5.71
CA MET A 32 4.98 -0.97 5.27
C MET A 32 5.16 -0.93 3.74
N PRO A 33 4.21 -0.36 2.97
CA PRO A 33 4.36 -0.33 1.53
C PRO A 33 5.43 0.70 1.13
N VAL A 34 6.45 0.24 0.40
CA VAL A 34 7.59 1.07 -0.03
C VAL A 34 7.60 1.31 -1.53
N LEU A 35 8.09 2.48 -1.93
CA LEU A 35 8.48 2.77 -3.32
C LEU A 35 9.92 2.29 -3.50
N LEU A 36 10.14 1.38 -4.46
CA LEU A 36 11.47 0.94 -4.84
C LEU A 36 11.86 1.55 -6.18
N ILE A 37 13.08 2.11 -6.23
CA ILE A 37 13.73 2.55 -7.46
C ILE A 37 15.08 1.85 -7.51
N ASP A 38 15.25 1.00 -8.52
CA ASP A 38 16.49 0.24 -8.76
C ASP A 38 16.97 -0.54 -7.50
N GLY A 39 16.02 -1.12 -6.76
CA GLY A 39 16.28 -1.89 -5.54
C GLY A 39 16.44 -1.06 -4.26
N VAL A 40 16.42 0.27 -4.35
CA VAL A 40 16.56 1.18 -3.20
C VAL A 40 15.19 1.70 -2.76
N VAL A 41 14.97 1.76 -1.44
CA VAL A 41 13.79 2.40 -0.85
C VAL A 41 13.86 3.91 -1.08
N ALA A 42 12.96 4.40 -1.93
CA ALA A 42 12.91 5.79 -2.39
C ALA A 42 11.64 6.52 -1.93
N GLY A 43 10.81 5.88 -1.10
CA GLY A 43 9.53 6.42 -0.66
C GLY A 43 8.67 5.41 0.07
N VAL A 44 7.52 5.89 0.53
CA VAL A 44 6.45 5.07 1.10
C VAL A 44 5.16 5.35 0.37
N TRP A 45 4.20 4.43 0.47
CA TRP A 45 2.88 4.63 -0.10
C TRP A 45 1.78 4.06 0.77
N GLU A 46 0.57 4.57 0.57
CA GLU A 46 -0.66 4.07 1.15
C GLU A 46 -1.69 3.82 0.06
N SER A 47 -2.66 2.97 0.35
CA SER A 47 -3.82 2.82 -0.50
C SER A 47 -5.10 2.79 0.30
N THR A 48 -6.15 3.37 -0.28
CA THR A 48 -7.51 3.31 0.25
C THR A 48 -8.44 2.80 -0.84
N ARG A 49 -9.14 1.69 -0.56
CA ARG A 49 -10.21 1.24 -1.42
C ARG A 49 -11.42 2.16 -1.28
N ARG A 50 -11.93 2.68 -2.40
CA ARG A 50 -13.10 3.55 -2.48
C ARG A 50 -14.15 2.91 -3.38
N ALA A 51 -15.12 2.21 -2.79
CA ALA A 51 -16.17 1.49 -3.53
C ALA A 51 -15.64 0.63 -4.70
N LYS A 52 -15.55 1.21 -5.91
CA LYS A 52 -15.09 0.59 -7.16
C LYS A 52 -13.66 0.95 -7.58
N THR A 53 -12.97 1.82 -6.86
CA THR A 53 -11.61 2.29 -7.21
C THR A 53 -10.60 2.05 -6.09
N LEU A 54 -9.33 1.98 -6.46
CA LEU A 54 -8.19 1.96 -5.55
C LEU A 54 -7.46 3.30 -5.62
N ALA A 55 -7.52 4.09 -4.55
CA ALA A 55 -6.75 5.33 -4.46
C ALA A 55 -5.36 5.02 -3.87
N ILE A 56 -4.30 5.22 -4.65
CA ILE A 56 -2.91 5.04 -4.25
C ILE A 56 -2.28 6.43 -4.04
N ARG A 57 -1.64 6.63 -2.89
CA ARG A 57 -0.85 7.83 -2.63
C ARG A 57 0.59 7.47 -2.31
N VAL A 58 1.51 8.13 -2.98
CA VAL A 58 2.95 7.88 -2.85
C VAL A 58 3.62 9.15 -2.32
N GLN A 59 4.42 8.99 -1.27
CA GLN A 59 5.32 10.00 -0.75
C GLN A 59 6.76 9.62 -1.10
N PRO A 60 7.35 10.23 -2.15
CA PRO A 60 8.76 10.05 -2.46
C PRO A 60 9.64 10.70 -1.40
N LEU A 61 10.77 10.07 -1.11
CA LEU A 61 11.88 10.64 -0.34
C LEU A 61 12.96 11.22 -1.27
N VAL A 62 12.77 11.10 -2.58
CA VAL A 62 13.65 11.61 -3.63
C VAL A 62 12.84 12.35 -4.69
N THR A 63 13.48 13.26 -5.42
CA THR A 63 12.85 13.88 -6.59
C THR A 63 12.69 12.86 -7.72
N LEU A 64 11.47 12.72 -8.24
CA LEU A 64 11.17 11.81 -9.33
C LEU A 64 11.32 12.52 -10.68
N ALA A 65 12.20 11.99 -11.53
CA ALA A 65 12.24 12.37 -12.94
C ALA A 65 10.92 11.98 -13.65
N ALA A 66 10.61 12.64 -14.77
CA ALA A 66 9.38 12.40 -15.53
C ALA A 66 9.22 10.93 -15.96
N THR A 67 10.32 10.26 -16.32
CA THR A 67 10.33 8.83 -16.68
C THR A 67 9.93 7.94 -15.51
N ARG A 68 10.44 8.22 -14.31
CA ARG A 68 10.08 7.52 -13.07
C ARG A 68 8.63 7.79 -12.66
N ARG A 69 8.12 9.01 -12.88
CA ARG A 69 6.70 9.34 -12.67
C ARG A 69 5.78 8.50 -13.56
N ARG A 70 6.12 8.35 -14.86
CA ARG A 70 5.36 7.48 -15.78
C ARG A 70 5.46 6.00 -15.41
N ALA A 71 6.62 5.55 -14.92
CA ALA A 71 6.77 4.19 -14.42
C ALA A 71 5.91 3.94 -13.17
N LEU A 72 5.83 4.94 -12.28
CA LEU A 72 4.97 4.90 -11.10
C LEU A 72 3.48 4.82 -11.47
N GLU A 73 3.03 5.58 -12.46
CA GLU A 73 1.66 5.51 -13.00
C GLU A 73 1.33 4.10 -13.52
N ARG A 74 2.24 3.49 -14.30
CA ARG A 74 2.08 2.11 -14.78
C ARG A 74 2.05 1.09 -13.64
N ALA A 75 2.87 1.28 -12.62
CA ALA A 75 2.88 0.40 -11.44
C ALA A 75 1.56 0.51 -10.67
N ALA A 76 1.02 1.71 -10.49
CA ALA A 76 -0.28 1.92 -9.85
C ALA A 76 -1.42 1.23 -10.64
N GLN A 77 -1.42 1.36 -11.96
CA GLN A 77 -2.40 0.68 -12.81
C GLN A 77 -2.29 -0.84 -12.71
N ARG A 78 -1.06 -1.38 -12.75
CA ARG A 78 -0.79 -2.82 -12.57
C ARG A 78 -1.32 -3.34 -11.23
N ILE A 79 -1.16 -2.57 -10.15
CA ILE A 79 -1.73 -2.93 -8.84
C ILE A 79 -3.26 -2.97 -8.92
N GLY A 80 -3.89 -1.99 -9.56
CA GLY A 80 -5.33 -1.97 -9.81
C GLY A 80 -5.82 -3.23 -10.54
N GLU A 81 -5.16 -3.57 -11.65
CA GLU A 81 -5.45 -4.79 -12.42
C GLU A 81 -5.36 -6.06 -11.57
N ILE A 82 -4.31 -6.20 -10.76
CA ILE A 82 -4.10 -7.36 -9.87
C ILE A 82 -5.23 -7.51 -8.87
N VAL A 83 -5.76 -6.40 -8.34
CA VAL A 83 -6.85 -6.43 -7.35
C VAL A 83 -8.25 -6.31 -7.97
N GLY A 84 -8.34 -6.20 -9.30
CA GLY A 84 -9.60 -6.04 -10.02
C GLY A 84 -10.31 -4.70 -9.78
N LEU A 85 -9.56 -3.61 -9.57
CA LEU A 85 -10.10 -2.26 -9.35
C LEU A 85 -9.39 -1.22 -10.23
N ASP A 86 -10.12 -0.19 -10.66
CA ASP A 86 -9.49 0.96 -11.31
C ASP A 86 -8.62 1.72 -10.30
N ALA A 87 -7.33 1.88 -10.60
CA ALA A 87 -6.39 2.55 -9.72
C ALA A 87 -6.20 4.03 -10.10
N THR A 88 -6.10 4.88 -9.10
CA THR A 88 -5.71 6.29 -9.25
C THR A 88 -4.45 6.55 -8.45
N LEU A 89 -3.56 7.38 -8.98
CA LEU A 89 -2.28 7.72 -8.35
C LEU A 89 -2.24 9.20 -7.96
N GLN A 90 -1.85 9.47 -6.71
CA GLN A 90 -1.47 10.80 -6.24
C GLN A 90 -0.03 10.77 -5.69
N VAL A 91 0.76 11.80 -6.02
CA VAL A 91 2.07 12.03 -5.41
C VAL A 91 1.90 13.11 -4.35
N GLY A 92 2.26 12.82 -3.11
CA GLY A 92 2.10 13.73 -1.98
C GLY A 92 2.26 13.03 -0.64
N LYS A 93 2.09 13.79 0.44
CA LYS A 93 2.27 13.28 1.80
C LYS A 93 1.31 12.13 2.11
N VAL A 94 1.87 11.00 2.57
CA VAL A 94 1.11 9.85 3.06
C VAL A 94 0.54 10.19 4.45
N SER A 95 -0.73 9.86 4.66
CA SER A 95 -1.47 10.20 5.89
C SER A 95 -1.47 9.08 6.93
N THR A 96 -1.33 7.85 6.46
CA THR A 96 -1.25 6.65 7.28
C THR A 96 -0.03 6.79 8.18
N ARG A 97 -0.24 6.59 9.48
CA ARG A 97 0.81 6.52 10.49
C ARG A 97 0.92 5.06 10.91
N PRO A 98 1.76 4.23 10.25
CA PRO A 98 1.92 2.81 10.60
C PRO A 98 2.33 2.56 12.06
N HIS A 99 2.83 3.59 12.73
CA HIS A 99 3.52 3.52 14.00
C HIS A 99 2.93 4.40 15.12
N LEU A 100 1.80 5.08 14.88
CA LEU A 100 1.12 5.93 15.89
C LEU A 100 -0.29 5.42 16.19
#